data_AF-A0A7V9T2E3-F1
#
_entry.id   AF-A0A7V9T2E3-F1
#
_cell.length_a   1.000
_cell.length_b   1.000
_cell.length_c   1.000
_cell.angle_alpha   90.00
_cell.angle_beta   90.00
_cell.angle_gamma   90.00
#
_symmetry.space_group_name_H-M   'P 1'
#
loop_
_entity.id
_entity.type
_entity.pdbx_description
1 polymer ?
#
loop_
_entity_poly.entity_id
_entity_poly.type
_entity_poly.pdbx_seq_one_letter_code
_entity_poly.pdbx_strand_id
1 'polypeptide(L)'
;MDPNLFETANAGFAQAMYEEFLRDPAAVGAEWRRLFESGVHGERPDAATSNGNGTSPAAAAPTGTASAGTAAPSNTTPIKGPAARLVANMTESLTVPTATTFRELPVATLEARRKLLNSALQSAGRTEKVSFTHIIAWAIVQATKQHPVMGHTLAMVDG
;
A
#
# COMPACT_ATOMS: atom_id res chain seq x y z
N MET A 1 -7.86 -27.85 7.66
CA MET A 1 -8.62 -26.70 8.20
C MET A 1 -7.84 -25.47 7.80
N ASP A 2 -8.03 -25.03 6.56
CA ASP A 2 -7.24 -23.93 5.99
C ASP A 2 -7.77 -22.60 6.55
N PRO A 3 -6.94 -21.82 7.28
CA PRO A 3 -7.42 -20.70 8.08
C PRO A 3 -7.60 -19.39 7.31
N ASN A 4 -7.54 -19.39 5.97
CA ASN A 4 -7.67 -18.16 5.17
C ASN A 4 -8.75 -18.31 4.10
N LEU A 5 -9.93 -17.79 4.41
CA LEU A 5 -11.10 -17.80 3.51
C LEU A 5 -10.96 -16.84 2.31
N PHE A 6 -9.95 -15.95 2.32
CA PHE A 6 -9.75 -14.92 1.30
C PHE A 6 -8.28 -14.90 0.83
N GLU A 7 -7.92 -15.62 -0.23
CA GLU A 7 -6.55 -15.60 -0.80
C GLU A 7 -6.32 -14.38 -1.72
N THR A 8 -6.19 -13.17 -1.16
CA THR A 8 -5.78 -11.97 -1.93
C THR A 8 -4.81 -11.08 -1.15
N ALA A 9 -4.17 -10.12 -1.82
CA ALA A 9 -3.23 -9.16 -1.21
C ALA A 9 -3.82 -8.34 -0.04
N ASN A 10 -5.15 -8.37 0.15
CA ASN A 10 -5.89 -7.71 1.22
C ASN A 10 -6.60 -8.70 2.17
N ALA A 11 -6.19 -9.98 2.19
CA ALA A 11 -6.76 -11.05 2.99
C ALA A 11 -6.98 -10.67 4.47
N GLY A 12 -5.99 -10.04 5.10
CA GLY A 12 -6.07 -9.63 6.51
C GLY A 12 -7.10 -8.53 6.77
N PHE A 13 -7.33 -7.63 5.81
CA PHE A 13 -8.37 -6.59 5.92
C PHE A 13 -9.77 -7.20 5.77
N ALA A 14 -9.94 -8.10 4.79
CA ALA A 14 -11.21 -8.81 4.59
C ALA A 14 -11.57 -9.68 5.80
N GLN A 15 -10.58 -10.36 6.40
CA GLN A 15 -10.76 -11.16 7.61
C GLN A 15 -11.19 -10.30 8.81
N ALA A 16 -10.57 -9.14 9.04
CA ALA A 16 -10.96 -8.24 10.12
C ALA A 16 -12.39 -7.70 9.94
N MET A 17 -12.80 -7.41 8.70
CA MET A 17 -14.19 -7.00 8.40
C MET A 17 -15.20 -8.14 8.59
N TYR A 18 -14.82 -9.37 8.31
CA TYR A 18 -15.67 -10.54 8.53
C TYR A 18 -15.85 -10.84 10.02
N GLU A 19 -14.78 -10.75 10.82
CA GLU A 19 -14.86 -10.90 12.28
C GLU A 19 -15.70 -9.80 12.94
N GLU A 20 -15.63 -8.57 12.43
CA GLU A 20 -16.49 -7.47 12.87
C GLU A 20 -17.96 -7.71 12.48
N PHE A 21 -18.22 -8.21 11.26
CA PHE A 21 -19.57 -8.58 10.81
C PHE A 21 -20.20 -9.67 11.68
N LEU A 22 -19.43 -10.68 12.11
CA LEU A 22 -19.91 -11.73 13.02
C LEU A 22 -20.23 -11.20 14.43
N ARG A 23 -19.60 -10.10 14.85
CA ARG A 23 -19.82 -9.45 16.15
C ARG A 23 -20.99 -8.47 16.12
N ASP A 24 -21.04 -7.62 15.10
CA ASP A 24 -22.13 -6.68 14.84
C ASP A 24 -22.25 -6.42 13.32
N PRO A 25 -23.27 -6.97 12.65
CA PRO A 25 -23.50 -6.74 11.22
C PRO A 25 -23.65 -5.25 10.86
N ALA A 26 -24.18 -4.42 11.77
CA ALA A 26 -24.41 -3.00 11.50
C ALA A 26 -23.11 -2.17 11.50
N ALA A 27 -22.03 -2.67 12.11
CA ALA A 27 -20.72 -2.02 12.13
C ALA A 27 -20.02 -2.06 10.77
N VAL A 28 -20.50 -2.90 9.84
CA VAL A 28 -19.93 -3.09 8.50
C VAL A 28 -20.81 -2.40 7.44
N GLY A 29 -20.15 -1.77 6.46
CA GLY A 29 -20.82 -1.06 5.37
C GLY A 29 -21.76 -1.97 4.56
N ALA A 30 -22.82 -1.40 3.98
CA ALA A 30 -23.88 -2.17 3.30
C ALA A 30 -23.37 -3.08 2.16
N GLU A 31 -22.35 -2.65 1.43
CA GLU A 31 -21.72 -3.45 0.36
C GLU A 31 -20.99 -4.69 0.90
N TRP A 32 -20.30 -4.54 2.04
CA TRP A 32 -19.58 -5.64 2.69
C TRP A 32 -20.52 -6.62 3.38
N ARG A 33 -21.62 -6.13 3.96
CA ARG A 33 -22.70 -6.99 4.47
C ARG A 33 -23.29 -7.86 3.37
N ARG A 34 -23.66 -7.27 2.24
CA ARG A 34 -24.18 -8.02 1.08
C ARG A 34 -23.19 -9.09 0.62
N LEU A 35 -21.90 -8.78 0.60
CA LEU A 35 -20.85 -9.72 0.24
C LEU A 35 -20.81 -10.92 1.22
N PHE A 36 -20.80 -10.67 2.54
CA PHE A 36 -20.76 -11.74 3.54
C PHE A 36 -22.06 -12.55 3.66
N GLU A 37 -23.21 -11.90 3.46
CA GLU A 37 -24.54 -12.53 3.43
C GLU A 37 -24.76 -13.38 2.17
N SER A 38 -24.12 -13.00 1.04
CA SER A 38 -24.26 -13.71 -0.24
C SER A 38 -23.61 -15.10 -0.26
N GLY A 39 -22.79 -15.46 0.74
CA GLY A 39 -22.11 -16.76 0.80
C GLY A 39 -21.08 -17.00 -0.30
N VAL A 40 -20.74 -15.97 -1.09
CA VAL A 40 -19.77 -16.06 -2.18
C VAL A 40 -18.36 -16.08 -1.59
N HIS A 41 -17.74 -17.26 -1.60
CA HIS A 41 -16.32 -17.42 -1.29
C HIS A 41 -15.50 -17.07 -2.54
N GLY A 42 -15.08 -15.80 -2.62
CA GLY A 42 -14.07 -15.34 -3.56
C GLY A 42 -14.51 -15.31 -5.02
N GLU A 43 -15.29 -14.30 -5.41
CA GLU A 43 -15.30 -13.82 -6.80
C GLU A 43 -14.38 -12.61 -6.87
N ARG A 44 -13.39 -12.67 -7.76
CA ARG A 44 -12.51 -11.55 -8.11
C ARG A 44 -13.41 -10.40 -8.59
N PRO A 45 -13.32 -9.17 -8.03
CA PRO A 45 -14.02 -8.06 -8.64
C PRO A 45 -13.43 -7.90 -10.04
N ASP A 46 -14.30 -8.06 -11.04
CA ASP A 46 -13.96 -7.83 -12.44
C ASP A 46 -13.25 -6.49 -12.60
N ALA A 47 -12.29 -6.51 -13.51
CA ALA A 47 -11.30 -5.47 -13.73
C ALA A 47 -11.95 -4.11 -14.07
N ALA A 48 -12.23 -3.30 -13.05
CA ALA A 48 -12.39 -1.85 -13.17
C ALA A 48 -12.22 -1.19 -11.80
N THR A 49 -10.98 -1.00 -11.37
CA THR A 49 -10.42 0.23 -10.75
C THR A 49 -9.11 -0.17 -10.07
N SER A 50 -8.02 0.06 -10.78
CA SER A 50 -6.67 0.10 -10.22
C SER A 50 -6.63 1.12 -9.08
N ASN A 51 -6.30 0.68 -7.85
CA ASN A 51 -5.31 1.31 -6.95
C ASN A 51 -5.39 0.68 -5.56
N GLY A 52 -4.23 0.42 -4.94
CA GLY A 52 -4.11 0.54 -3.48
C GLY A 52 -3.63 -0.70 -2.72
N ASN A 53 -2.32 -0.67 -2.44
CA ASN A 53 -1.68 -0.84 -1.13
C ASN A 53 -2.14 -1.95 -0.19
N GLY A 54 -1.20 -2.88 0.08
CA GLY A 54 -1.22 -3.72 1.25
C GLY A 54 -1.13 -2.90 2.55
N THR A 55 -1.90 -3.34 3.54
CA THR A 55 -1.83 -2.86 4.93
C THR A 55 -1.88 -4.06 5.88
N SER A 56 -1.06 -4.00 6.93
CA SER A 56 -1.06 -4.85 8.12
C SER A 56 -1.09 -3.91 9.37
N PRO A 57 -1.42 -4.38 10.59
CA PRO A 57 -2.71 -4.11 11.23
C PRO A 57 -2.62 -3.06 12.37
N ALA A 58 -3.79 -2.51 12.73
CA ALA A 58 -3.94 -1.49 13.77
C ALA A 58 -4.13 -2.11 15.17
N ALA A 59 -3.36 -1.61 16.14
CA ALA A 59 -3.55 -1.83 17.58
C ALA A 59 -4.72 -1.00 18.13
N ALA A 60 -5.40 -1.56 19.13
CA ALA A 60 -6.55 -0.97 19.82
C ALA A 60 -6.24 0.40 20.45
N ALA A 61 -7.15 1.37 20.31
CA ALA A 61 -7.04 2.70 20.89
C ALA A 61 -7.73 2.77 22.26
N PRO A 62 -7.19 3.51 23.25
CA PRO A 62 -7.87 3.77 24.51
C PRO A 62 -8.94 4.86 24.35
N THR A 63 -10.03 4.73 25.11
CA THR A 63 -11.12 5.71 25.20
C THR A 63 -10.66 6.96 25.96
N GLY A 64 -10.12 7.93 25.24
CA GLY A 64 -9.84 9.28 25.74
C GLY A 64 -11.08 10.17 25.68
N THR A 65 -11.41 10.83 26.79
CA THR A 65 -12.50 11.79 26.96
C THR A 65 -12.47 12.89 25.91
N ALA A 66 -13.57 13.06 25.18
CA ALA A 66 -13.69 14.09 24.14
C ALA A 66 -13.58 15.49 24.76
N SER A 67 -12.45 16.15 24.55
CA SER A 67 -12.33 17.59 24.76
C SER A 67 -13.32 18.28 23.82
N ALA A 68 -14.18 19.15 24.37
CA ALA A 68 -15.12 19.95 23.60
C ALA A 68 -14.35 20.87 22.64
N GLY A 69 -14.12 20.40 21.41
CA GLY A 69 -13.46 21.13 20.35
C GLY A 69 -14.44 22.02 19.60
N THR A 70 -13.98 23.22 19.24
CA THR A 70 -14.62 24.16 18.33
C THR A 70 -15.27 23.43 17.15
N ALA A 71 -16.55 23.72 16.88
CA ALA A 71 -17.26 23.14 15.75
C ALA A 71 -16.47 23.35 14.45
N ALA A 72 -16.29 22.27 13.69
CA ALA A 72 -15.59 22.35 12.42
C ALA A 72 -16.32 23.34 11.49
N PRO A 73 -15.59 24.16 10.70
CA PRO A 73 -16.19 25.10 9.77
C PRO A 73 -17.18 24.41 8.82
N SER A 74 -18.20 25.16 8.38
CA SER A 74 -19.35 24.67 7.59
C SER A 74 -19.00 24.06 6.23
N ASN A 75 -17.74 24.20 5.78
CA ASN A 75 -17.23 23.69 4.52
C ASN A 75 -16.10 22.66 4.68
N THR A 76 -16.03 21.95 5.81
CA THR A 76 -15.00 20.91 6.05
C THR A 76 -15.49 19.50 5.69
N THR A 77 -14.58 18.68 5.16
CA THR A 77 -14.83 17.25 4.91
C THR A 77 -13.83 16.42 5.73
N PRO A 78 -14.29 15.44 6.52
CA PRO A 78 -13.39 14.62 7.32
C PRO A 78 -12.54 13.69 6.44
N ILE A 79 -11.23 13.65 6.69
CA ILE A 79 -10.31 12.71 6.05
C ILE A 79 -10.41 11.35 6.77
N LYS A 80 -10.68 10.28 6.03
CA LYS A 80 -10.89 8.93 6.57
C LYS A 80 -10.08 7.88 5.81
N GLY A 81 -9.92 6.70 6.41
CA GLY A 81 -9.34 5.53 5.74
C GLY A 81 -7.90 5.76 5.25
N PRO A 82 -7.53 5.30 4.03
CA PRO A 82 -6.17 5.40 3.50
C PRO A 82 -5.62 6.84 3.45
N ALA A 83 -6.49 7.84 3.22
CA ALA A 83 -6.08 9.23 3.20
C ALA A 83 -5.62 9.72 4.59
N ALA A 84 -6.28 9.26 5.66
CA ALA A 84 -5.87 9.58 7.02
C ALA A 84 -4.50 8.94 7.37
N ARG A 85 -4.24 7.72 6.88
CA ARG A 85 -2.92 7.07 7.02
C ARG A 85 -1.82 7.81 6.27
N LEU A 86 -2.11 8.32 5.08
CA LEU A 86 -1.15 9.17 4.36
C LEU A 86 -0.79 10.41 5.16
N VAL A 87 -1.76 11.09 5.77
CA VAL A 87 -1.51 12.26 6.65
C VAL A 87 -0.62 11.87 7.83
N ALA A 88 -0.89 10.74 8.49
CA ALA A 88 -0.07 10.26 9.60
C ALA A 88 1.39 10.02 9.16
N ASN A 89 1.61 9.30 8.05
CA ASN A 89 2.95 8.98 7.55
C ASN A 89 3.71 10.25 7.11
N MET A 90 3.03 11.21 6.48
CA MET A 90 3.64 12.49 6.10
C MET A 90 4.02 13.33 7.32
N THR A 91 3.21 13.30 8.37
CA THR A 91 3.52 13.97 9.64
C THR A 91 4.72 13.33 10.32
N GLU A 92 4.78 12.00 10.37
CA GLU A 92 5.92 11.26 10.91
C GLU A 92 7.22 11.54 10.14
N SER A 93 7.14 11.65 8.81
CA SER A 93 8.29 11.93 7.94
C SER A 93 8.99 13.26 8.27
N LEU A 94 8.31 14.21 8.92
CA LEU A 94 8.92 15.49 9.33
C LEU A 94 10.04 15.33 10.37
N THR A 95 10.08 14.20 11.07
CA THR A 95 11.13 13.90 12.07
C THR A 95 12.46 13.54 11.44
N VAL A 96 12.48 13.17 10.14
CA VAL A 96 13.69 12.74 9.44
C VAL A 96 14.40 13.95 8.83
N PRO A 97 15.65 14.26 9.22
CA PRO A 97 16.42 15.36 8.64
C PRO A 97 16.80 15.02 7.20
N THR A 98 15.99 15.48 6.24
CA THR A 98 16.13 15.10 4.83
C THR A 98 17.22 15.93 4.14
N ALA A 99 18.22 15.25 3.58
CA ALA A 99 19.23 15.84 2.70
C ALA A 99 19.02 15.36 1.25
N THR A 100 18.94 16.28 0.30
CA THR A 100 18.62 15.97 -1.10
C THR A 100 19.80 16.23 -2.02
N THR A 101 20.06 15.31 -2.95
CA THR A 101 21.05 15.47 -4.03
C THR A 101 20.38 15.16 -5.36
N PHE A 102 20.75 15.90 -6.41
CA PHE A 102 20.29 15.68 -7.77
C PHE A 102 21.46 15.33 -8.68
N ARG A 103 21.23 14.45 -9.65
CA ARG A 103 22.20 14.07 -10.68
C ARG A 103 21.49 13.94 -12.02
N GLU A 104 22.17 14.35 -13.07
CA GLU A 104 21.72 14.13 -14.45
C GLU A 104 22.35 12.85 -15.00
N LEU A 105 21.56 12.06 -15.71
CA LEU A 105 22.00 10.78 -16.29
C LEU A 105 21.52 10.69 -17.75
N PRO A 106 22.41 10.38 -18.71
CA PRO A 106 22.00 10.13 -20.09
C PRO A 106 21.22 8.81 -20.19
N VAL A 107 20.04 8.84 -20.80
CA VAL A 107 19.11 7.69 -20.82
C VAL A 107 19.09 6.91 -22.13
N ALA A 108 19.81 7.36 -23.16
CA ALA A 108 19.76 6.75 -24.50
C ALA A 108 20.12 5.25 -24.49
N THR A 109 21.18 4.88 -23.76
CA THR A 109 21.56 3.46 -23.62
C THR A 109 20.50 2.66 -22.88
N LEU A 110 19.92 3.22 -21.81
CA LEU A 110 18.87 2.58 -21.03
C LEU A 110 17.63 2.32 -21.89
N GLU A 111 17.23 3.29 -22.70
CA GLU A 111 16.12 3.16 -23.64
C GLU A 111 16.37 2.06 -24.68
N ALA A 112 17.54 2.09 -25.33
CA ALA A 112 17.92 1.08 -26.32
C ALA A 112 17.91 -0.33 -25.71
N ARG A 113 18.47 -0.50 -24.51
CA ARG A 113 18.50 -1.80 -23.81
C ARG A 113 17.10 -2.27 -23.41
N ARG A 114 16.24 -1.38 -22.91
CA ARG A 114 14.83 -1.70 -22.59
C ARG A 114 14.06 -2.14 -23.83
N LYS A 115 14.27 -1.49 -24.98
CA LYS A 115 13.63 -1.85 -26.25
C LYS A 115 14.05 -3.25 -26.70
N LEU A 116 15.35 -3.56 -26.63
CA LEU A 116 15.87 -4.90 -26.97
C LEU A 116 15.28 -5.98 -26.05
N LEU A 117 15.22 -5.74 -24.74
CA LEU A 117 14.60 -6.67 -23.79
C LEU A 117 13.14 -6.95 -24.13
N ASN A 118 12.35 -5.90 -24.38
CA ASN A 118 10.93 -6.07 -24.73
C ASN A 118 10.73 -6.77 -26.08
N SER A 119 11.59 -6.49 -27.06
CA SER A 119 11.57 -7.21 -28.33
C SER A 119 11.85 -8.69 -28.13
N ALA A 120 12.85 -9.04 -27.30
CA ALA A 120 13.19 -10.42 -27.02
C ALA A 120 12.05 -11.15 -26.27
N LEU A 121 11.39 -10.49 -25.31
CA LEU A 121 10.20 -11.03 -24.64
C LEU A 121 9.07 -11.30 -25.64
N GLN A 122 8.79 -10.33 -26.50
CA GLN A 122 7.77 -10.48 -27.54
C GLN A 122 8.08 -11.64 -28.50
N SER A 123 9.34 -11.77 -28.93
CA SER A 123 9.79 -12.87 -29.80
C SER A 123 9.71 -14.23 -29.10
N ALA A 124 9.81 -14.27 -27.78
CA ALA A 124 9.61 -15.47 -26.97
C ALA A 124 8.13 -15.77 -26.66
N GLY A 125 7.17 -15.04 -27.27
CA GLY A 125 5.74 -15.23 -27.07
C GLY A 125 5.20 -14.71 -25.72
N ARG A 126 6.01 -13.92 -25.00
CA ARG A 126 5.63 -13.33 -23.72
C ARG A 126 4.87 -12.02 -23.92
N THR A 127 3.84 -11.79 -23.10
CA THR A 127 2.99 -10.59 -23.16
C THR A 127 3.43 -9.50 -22.19
N GLU A 128 4.31 -9.83 -21.26
CA GLU A 128 4.82 -8.91 -20.26
C GLU A 128 5.77 -7.87 -20.87
N LYS A 129 5.80 -6.70 -20.23
CA LYS A 129 6.65 -5.58 -20.67
C LYS A 129 7.51 -5.09 -19.52
N VAL A 130 8.78 -4.87 -19.82
CA VAL A 130 9.74 -4.21 -18.95
C VAL A 130 9.61 -2.69 -19.14
N SER A 131 9.20 -2.02 -18.07
CA SER A 131 9.21 -0.55 -17.96
C SER A 131 10.55 -0.05 -17.38
N PHE A 132 10.79 1.26 -17.45
CA PHE A 132 11.96 1.87 -16.82
C PHE A 132 11.99 1.64 -15.30
N THR A 133 10.83 1.63 -14.65
CA THR A 133 10.71 1.34 -13.21
C THR A 133 11.29 -0.02 -12.85
N HIS A 134 11.10 -1.05 -13.67
CA HIS A 134 11.68 -2.38 -13.41
C HIS A 134 13.21 -2.35 -13.44
N ILE A 135 13.79 -1.65 -14.42
CA ILE A 135 15.24 -1.55 -14.55
C ILE A 135 15.84 -0.71 -13.41
N ILE A 136 15.18 0.41 -13.06
CA ILE A 136 15.60 1.27 -11.96
C ILE A 136 15.48 0.54 -10.62
N ALA A 137 14.39 -0.19 -10.38
CA ALA A 137 14.21 -0.99 -9.17
C ALA A 137 15.30 -2.07 -9.04
N TRP A 138 15.60 -2.80 -10.11
CA TRP A 138 16.71 -3.76 -10.11
C TRP A 138 18.04 -3.08 -9.80
N ALA A 139 18.31 -1.92 -10.39
CA ALA A 139 19.54 -1.16 -10.13
C ALA A 139 19.64 -0.71 -8.66
N ILE A 140 18.54 -0.24 -8.05
CA ILE A 140 18.49 0.12 -6.63
C ILE A 140 18.81 -1.09 -5.75
N VAL A 141 18.25 -2.27 -6.06
CA VAL A 141 18.55 -3.52 -5.32
C VAL A 141 20.02 -3.91 -5.45
N GLN A 142 20.65 -3.72 -6.62
CA GLN A 142 22.09 -3.96 -6.74
C GLN A 142 22.92 -2.91 -5.99
N ALA A 143 22.46 -1.65 -5.96
CA ALA A 143 23.13 -0.57 -5.25
C ALA A 143 23.09 -0.78 -3.73
N THR A 144 21.97 -1.24 -3.15
CA THR A 144 21.88 -1.52 -1.71
C THR A 144 22.76 -2.69 -1.29
N LYS A 145 23.03 -3.68 -2.18
CA LYS A 145 24.02 -4.72 -1.91
C LYS A 145 25.45 -4.18 -1.82
N GLN A 146 25.79 -3.20 -2.66
CA GLN A 146 27.11 -2.56 -2.69
C GLN A 146 27.27 -1.49 -1.59
N HIS A 147 26.17 -0.85 -1.20
CA HIS A 147 26.09 0.15 -0.15
C HIS A 147 25.02 -0.22 0.89
N PRO A 148 25.29 -1.20 1.78
CA PRO A 148 24.31 -1.71 2.73
C PRO A 148 23.73 -0.64 3.66
N VAL A 149 24.52 0.39 3.99
CA VAL A 149 24.09 1.53 4.81
C VAL A 149 22.84 2.24 4.27
N MET A 150 22.63 2.21 2.95
CA MET A 150 21.44 2.81 2.30
C MET A 150 20.16 1.99 2.52
N GLY A 151 20.25 0.78 3.07
CA GLY A 151 19.13 -0.09 3.39
C GLY A 151 18.84 -0.23 4.89
N HIS A 152 19.50 0.54 5.75
CA HIS A 152 19.30 0.48 7.20
C HIS A 152 18.07 1.30 7.64
N THR A 153 17.48 0.92 8.78
CA THR A 153 16.44 1.69 9.47
C THR A 153 16.95 2.17 10.82
N LEU A 154 16.46 3.33 11.28
CA LEU A 154 16.73 3.82 12.63
C LEU A 154 15.83 3.08 13.62
N ALA A 155 16.41 2.57 14.70
CA ALA A 155 15.69 2.06 15.87
C ALA A 155 16.15 2.82 17.11
N MET A 156 15.21 3.43 17.82
CA MET A 156 15.48 4.10 19.09
C MET A 156 15.40 3.07 20.22
N VAL A 157 16.45 2.98 21.04
CA VAL A 157 16.49 2.13 22.24
C VAL A 157 16.75 3.06 23.43
N ASP A 158 15.89 2.98 24.44
CA ASP A 158 15.94 3.75 25.70
C ASP A 158 15.76 5.28 25.65
N GLY A 159 15.40 5.84 24.49
CA GLY A 159 15.03 7.26 24.34
C GLY A 159 16.17 8.16 23.91
#